data_AF-A0A2A4VNP0-F1
#
_entry.id   AF-A0A2A4VNP0-F1
#
_cell.length_a   1.000
_cell.length_b   1.000
_cell.length_c   1.000
_cell.angle_alpha   90.00
_cell.angle_beta   90.00
_cell.angle_gamma   90.00
#
_symmetry.space_group_name_H-M   'P 1'
#
loop_
_entity.id
_entity.type
_entity.pdbx_description
1 polymer ?
#
loop_
_entity_poly.entity_id
_entity_poly.type
_entity_poly.pdbx_seq_one_letter_code
_entity_poly.pdbx_strand_id
1 'polypeptide(L)'
;MSRLDSIIRLKKWELDEVRRVLSELFAERDAMTAELDRMTEEVAEQSRSRSIEVFSVSVGAYMGGVRKRRLEIAATIEAKDVELEAQQDKVAEGFRELKTFEIAHDQEMKRQKLAESQAEQAVFDELGIQDHARKEAVTASEYLNRRR
;
A
#
# COMPACT_ATOMS: atom_id res chain seq x y z
N MET A 1 -7.14 10.50 19.78
CA MET A 1 -6.61 10.20 18.43
C MET A 1 -5.67 11.33 18.05
N SER A 2 -4.43 11.01 17.71
CA SER A 2 -3.45 12.01 17.28
C SER A 2 -3.85 12.57 15.91
N ARG A 3 -3.46 13.81 15.60
CA ARG A 3 -3.63 14.38 14.24
C ARG A 3 -2.98 13.48 13.18
N LEU A 4 -1.87 12.83 13.51
CA LEU A 4 -1.17 11.90 12.63
C LEU A 4 -1.98 10.61 12.35
N ASP A 5 -2.74 10.09 13.32
CA ASP A 5 -3.61 8.91 13.10
C ASP A 5 -4.66 9.16 12.02
N SER A 6 -5.22 10.37 12.00
CA SER A 6 -6.21 10.76 11.00
C SER A 6 -5.59 10.90 9.61
N ILE A 7 -4.38 11.48 9.52
CA ILE A 7 -3.63 11.60 8.27
C ILE A 7 -3.23 10.21 7.74
N ILE A 8 -2.74 9.32 8.59
CA ILE A 8 -2.37 7.95 8.20
C ILE A 8 -3.58 7.20 7.63
N ARG A 9 -4.76 7.33 8.27
CA ARG A 9 -5.99 6.71 7.74
C ARG A 9 -6.39 7.27 6.39
N LEU A 10 -6.34 8.59 6.21
CA LEU A 10 -6.59 9.22 4.92
C LEU A 10 -5.62 8.68 3.86
N LYS A 11 -4.32 8.65 4.15
CA LYS A 11 -3.28 8.18 3.23
C LYS A 11 -3.42 6.69 2.88
N LYS A 12 -3.87 5.85 3.82
CA LYS A 12 -4.21 4.44 3.55
C LYS A 12 -5.36 4.34 2.55
N TRP A 13 -6.43 5.10 2.78
CA TRP A 13 -7.56 5.12 1.87
C TRP A 13 -7.19 5.63 0.48
N GLU A 14 -6.40 6.71 0.39
CA GLU A 14 -5.87 7.23 -0.88
C GLU A 14 -5.04 6.15 -1.63
N LEU A 15 -4.15 5.46 -0.92
CA LEU A 15 -3.34 4.38 -1.50
C LEU A 15 -4.20 3.21 -2.00
N ASP A 16 -5.20 2.81 -1.22
CA ASP A 16 -6.11 1.73 -1.59
C ASP A 16 -6.93 2.09 -2.84
N GLU A 17 -7.35 3.35 -2.98
CA GLU A 17 -8.05 3.84 -4.16
C GLU A 17 -7.15 3.81 -5.41
N VAL A 18 -5.89 4.28 -5.29
CA VAL A 18 -4.92 4.23 -6.41
C VAL A 18 -4.64 2.78 -6.83
N ARG A 19 -4.56 1.84 -5.87
CA ARG A 19 -4.40 0.40 -6.13
C ARG A 19 -5.63 -0.24 -6.77
N ARG A 20 -6.84 0.20 -6.40
CA ARG A 20 -8.08 -0.23 -7.05
C ARG A 20 -8.05 0.13 -8.52
N VAL A 21 -7.73 1.38 -8.84
CA VAL A 21 -7.58 1.85 -10.23
C VAL A 21 -6.50 1.05 -10.98
N LEU A 22 -5.35 0.80 -10.35
CA LEU A 22 -4.30 -0.03 -10.97
C LEU A 22 -4.81 -1.44 -11.30
N SER A 23 -5.55 -2.06 -10.39
CA SER A 23 -6.14 -3.39 -10.61
C SER A 23 -7.14 -3.40 -11.77
N GLU A 24 -7.95 -2.34 -11.90
CA GLU A 24 -8.91 -2.18 -13.00
C GLU A 24 -8.20 -2.04 -14.35
N LEU A 25 -7.14 -1.24 -14.41
CA LEU A 25 -6.33 -1.11 -15.62
C LEU A 25 -5.70 -2.46 -16.04
N PHE A 26 -5.21 -3.25 -15.08
CA PHE A 26 -4.70 -4.59 -15.37
C PHE A 26 -5.78 -5.51 -15.92
N ALA A 27 -6.97 -5.52 -15.31
CA ALA A 27 -8.08 -6.33 -15.77
C ALA A 27 -8.52 -5.95 -17.19
N GLU A 28 -8.55 -4.66 -17.52
CA GLU A 28 -8.85 -4.18 -18.86
C GLU A 28 -7.78 -4.59 -19.88
N ARG A 29 -6.49 -4.48 -19.52
CA ARG A 29 -5.38 -4.90 -20.39
C ARG A 29 -5.42 -6.40 -20.65
N ASP A 30 -5.63 -7.21 -19.60
CA ASP A 30 -5.72 -8.67 -19.71
C ASP A 30 -6.93 -9.10 -20.58
N ALA A 31 -8.06 -8.43 -20.45
CA ALA A 31 -9.24 -8.69 -21.30
C ALA A 31 -8.95 -8.43 -22.78
N MET A 32 -8.22 -7.35 -23.10
CA MET A 32 -7.80 -7.03 -24.46
C MET A 32 -6.78 -8.03 -25.00
N THR A 33 -5.81 -8.46 -24.18
CA THR A 33 -4.86 -9.51 -24.55
C THR A 33 -5.60 -10.82 -24.87
N ALA A 34 -6.56 -11.21 -24.04
CA ALA A 34 -7.37 -12.41 -24.28
C ALA A 34 -8.26 -12.30 -25.53
N GLU A 35 -8.75 -11.10 -25.88
CA GLU A 35 -9.43 -10.86 -27.17
C GLU A 35 -8.46 -11.04 -28.35
N LEU A 36 -7.26 -10.47 -28.25
CA LEU A 36 -6.24 -10.58 -29.29
C LEU A 36 -5.79 -12.03 -29.53
N ASP A 37 -5.63 -12.81 -28.47
CA ASP A 37 -5.27 -14.22 -28.54
C ASP A 37 -6.37 -15.05 -29.21
N ARG A 38 -7.64 -14.84 -28.81
CA ARG A 38 -8.80 -15.49 -29.46
C ARG A 38 -8.87 -15.19 -30.95
N MET A 39 -8.73 -13.91 -31.34
CA MET A 39 -8.68 -13.54 -32.77
C MET A 39 -7.51 -14.18 -33.51
N THR A 40 -6.37 -14.38 -32.84
CA THR A 40 -5.20 -15.02 -33.43
C THR A 40 -5.45 -16.51 -33.67
N GLU A 41 -6.10 -17.19 -32.72
CA GLU A 41 -6.48 -18.60 -32.83
C GLU A 41 -7.52 -18.84 -33.93
N GLU A 42 -8.58 -18.02 -33.98
CA GLU A 42 -9.62 -18.09 -35.03
C GLU A 42 -9.04 -17.95 -36.44
N VAL A 43 -8.09 -17.03 -36.62
CA VAL A 43 -7.39 -16.85 -37.90
C VAL A 43 -6.54 -18.08 -38.25
N ALA A 44 -5.86 -18.66 -37.26
CA ALA A 44 -5.06 -19.86 -37.47
C ALA A 44 -5.94 -21.07 -37.84
N GLU A 45 -7.10 -21.23 -37.19
CA GLU A 45 -8.06 -22.28 -37.49
C GLU A 45 -8.65 -22.15 -38.90
N GLN A 46 -9.12 -20.95 -39.28
CA GLN A 46 -9.62 -20.70 -40.65
C GLN A 46 -8.53 -20.91 -41.72
N SER A 47 -7.27 -20.66 -41.39
CA SER A 47 -6.16 -20.88 -42.33
C SER A 47 -5.89 -22.38 -42.54
N ARG A 48 -6.09 -23.22 -41.52
CA ARG A 48 -5.96 -24.68 -41.62
C ARG A 48 -7.15 -25.35 -42.31
N SER A 49 -8.36 -24.80 -42.16
CA SER A 49 -9.57 -25.35 -42.76
C SER A 49 -9.74 -25.02 -44.26
N ARG A 50 -8.92 -24.10 -44.79
CA ARG A 50 -9.04 -23.53 -46.15
C ARG A 50 -8.53 -24.40 -47.30
N SER A 51 -8.44 -25.71 -47.13
CA SER A 51 -8.15 -26.68 -48.21
C SER A 51 -9.25 -26.78 -49.29
N ILE A 52 -10.25 -25.88 -49.32
CA ILE A 52 -11.36 -25.91 -50.27
C ILE A 52 -11.39 -24.61 -51.09
N GLU A 53 -11.16 -24.79 -52.38
CA GLU A 53 -10.91 -23.82 -53.43
C GLU A 53 -12.19 -23.12 -53.91
N VAL A 54 -12.97 -22.47 -53.03
CA VAL A 54 -14.11 -21.64 -53.43
C VAL A 54 -14.25 -20.50 -52.42
N PHE A 55 -14.28 -19.23 -52.87
CA PHE A 55 -14.39 -17.96 -52.11
C PHE A 55 -13.11 -17.14 -51.78
N SER A 56 -12.19 -16.92 -52.73
CA SER A 56 -10.93 -16.19 -52.45
C SER A 56 -11.06 -14.69 -52.11
N VAL A 57 -12.02 -13.95 -52.70
CA VAL A 57 -12.10 -12.48 -52.56
C VAL A 57 -12.77 -12.03 -51.26
N SER A 58 -13.91 -12.63 -50.88
CA SER A 58 -14.62 -12.30 -49.63
C SER A 58 -13.80 -12.66 -48.39
N VAL A 59 -13.09 -13.78 -48.47
CA VAL A 59 -12.09 -14.24 -47.51
C VAL A 59 -10.97 -13.22 -47.29
N GLY A 60 -10.43 -12.64 -48.37
CA GLY A 60 -9.34 -11.66 -48.30
C GLY A 60 -9.77 -10.38 -47.57
N ALA A 61 -10.97 -9.88 -47.87
CA ALA A 61 -11.53 -8.71 -47.20
C ALA A 61 -11.74 -8.95 -45.69
N TYR A 62 -12.30 -10.11 -45.32
CA TYR A 62 -12.46 -10.51 -43.91
C TYR A 62 -11.10 -10.59 -43.19
N MET A 63 -10.12 -11.28 -43.76
CA MET A 63 -8.77 -11.40 -43.18
C MET A 63 -8.07 -10.03 -43.01
N GLY A 64 -8.30 -9.11 -43.97
CA GLY A 64 -7.82 -7.72 -43.87
C GLY A 64 -8.46 -6.96 -42.71
N GLY A 65 -9.78 -7.08 -42.54
CA GLY A 65 -10.52 -6.49 -41.42
C GLY A 65 -10.04 -7.01 -40.06
N VAL A 66 -9.87 -8.33 -39.91
CA VAL A 66 -9.35 -8.94 -38.68
C VAL A 66 -7.93 -8.45 -38.38
N ARG A 67 -7.05 -8.37 -39.39
CA ARG A 67 -5.69 -7.85 -39.20
C ARG A 67 -5.70 -6.41 -38.72
N LYS A 68 -6.54 -5.55 -39.31
CA LYS A 68 -6.69 -4.16 -38.88
C LYS A 68 -7.15 -4.08 -37.42
N ARG A 69 -8.17 -4.85 -37.05
CA ARG A 69 -8.69 -4.88 -35.68
C ARG A 69 -7.63 -5.34 -34.66
N ARG A 70 -6.83 -6.36 -35.00
CA ARG A 70 -5.73 -6.84 -34.15
C ARG A 70 -4.67 -5.75 -33.94
N LEU A 71 -4.32 -4.98 -34.97
CA LEU A 71 -3.38 -3.87 -34.85
C LEU A 71 -3.94 -2.74 -33.96
N GLU A 72 -5.24 -2.43 -34.08
CA GLU A 72 -5.90 -1.44 -33.23
C GLU A 72 -5.90 -1.86 -31.74
N ILE A 73 -6.22 -3.13 -31.46
CA ILE A 73 -6.19 -3.67 -30.08
C ILE A 73 -4.76 -3.65 -29.54
N ALA A 74 -3.77 -4.08 -30.33
CA ALA A 74 -2.37 -4.06 -29.91
C ALA A 74 -1.88 -2.65 -29.56
N ALA A 75 -2.20 -1.64 -30.39
CA ALA A 75 -1.87 -0.25 -30.10
C ALA A 75 -2.58 0.27 -28.83
N THR A 76 -3.81 -0.18 -28.59
CA THR A 76 -4.56 0.17 -27.37
C THR A 76 -3.93 -0.46 -26.13
N ILE A 77 -3.45 -1.70 -26.22
CA ILE A 77 -2.71 -2.38 -25.15
C ILE A 77 -1.43 -1.61 -24.82
N GLU A 78 -0.66 -1.21 -25.83
CA GLU A 78 0.57 -0.43 -25.62
C GLU A 78 0.29 0.90 -24.90
N ALA A 79 -0.77 1.61 -25.29
CA ALA A 79 -1.20 2.82 -24.60
C ALA A 79 -1.62 2.55 -23.14
N LYS A 80 -2.29 1.42 -22.88
CA LYS A 80 -2.64 0.99 -21.52
C LYS A 80 -1.43 0.59 -20.68
N ASP A 81 -0.41 -0.01 -21.27
CA ASP A 81 0.81 -0.37 -20.55
C ASP A 81 1.55 0.87 -20.04
N VAL A 82 1.57 1.95 -20.82
CA VAL A 82 2.09 3.26 -20.38
C VAL A 82 1.24 3.84 -19.24
N GLU A 83 -0.09 3.73 -19.32
CA GLU A 83 -0.98 4.16 -18.23
C GLU A 83 -0.77 3.34 -16.95
N LEU A 84 -0.57 2.02 -17.09
CA LEU A 84 -0.25 1.11 -15.99
C LEU A 84 1.05 1.50 -15.31
N GLU A 85 2.12 1.76 -16.06
CA GLU A 85 3.41 2.20 -15.52
C GLU A 85 3.25 3.51 -14.72
N ALA A 86 2.57 4.50 -15.28
CA ALA A 86 2.30 5.76 -14.59
C ALA A 86 1.45 5.56 -13.32
N GLN A 87 0.52 4.61 -13.32
CA GLN A 87 -0.30 4.31 -12.16
C GLN A 87 0.48 3.52 -11.08
N GLN A 88 1.41 2.64 -11.47
CA GLN A 88 2.34 1.97 -10.56
C GLN A 88 3.22 2.98 -9.83
N ASP A 89 3.72 3.99 -10.53
CA ASP A 89 4.50 5.06 -9.93
C ASP A 89 3.71 5.82 -8.86
N LYS A 90 2.44 6.12 -9.11
CA LYS A 90 1.55 6.73 -8.10
C LYS A 90 1.32 5.83 -6.90
N VAL A 91 1.17 4.51 -7.08
CA VAL A 91 1.11 3.56 -5.96
C VAL A 91 2.39 3.61 -5.14
N ALA A 92 3.54 3.63 -5.81
CA ALA A 92 4.84 3.70 -5.14
C ALA A 92 5.02 5.02 -4.37
N GLU A 93 4.59 6.15 -4.94
CA GLU A 93 4.59 7.46 -4.28
C GLU A 93 3.67 7.49 -3.07
N GLY A 94 2.40 7.09 -3.22
CA GLY A 94 1.45 7.04 -2.11
C GLY A 94 1.92 6.12 -0.97
N PHE A 95 2.58 5.00 -1.30
CA PHE A 95 3.18 4.12 -0.30
C PHE A 95 4.34 4.79 0.46
N ARG A 96 5.22 5.52 -0.25
CA ARG A 96 6.32 6.26 0.39
C ARG A 96 5.77 7.33 1.35
N GLU A 97 4.79 8.12 0.90
CA GLU A 97 4.15 9.13 1.76
C GLU A 97 3.52 8.52 3.01
N LEU A 98 2.72 7.46 2.84
CA LEU A 98 2.11 6.75 3.95
C LEU A 98 3.18 6.30 4.96
N LYS A 99 4.28 5.72 4.48
CA LYS A 99 5.37 5.26 5.36
C LYS A 99 6.06 6.39 6.10
N THR A 100 6.24 7.55 5.48
CA THR A 100 6.77 8.73 6.15
C THR A 100 5.91 9.12 7.35
N PHE A 101 4.58 9.15 7.19
CA PHE A 101 3.67 9.47 8.28
C PHE A 101 3.62 8.39 9.36
N GLU A 102 3.64 7.11 8.99
CA GLU A 102 3.69 6.01 9.96
C GLU A 102 4.97 6.07 10.82
N ILE A 103 6.13 6.33 10.21
CA ILE A 103 7.40 6.48 10.93
C ILE A 103 7.36 7.69 11.87
N ALA A 104 6.85 8.83 11.41
CA ALA A 104 6.74 10.03 12.23
C ALA A 104 5.83 9.79 13.46
N HIS A 105 4.70 9.10 13.25
CA HIS A 105 3.79 8.73 14.31
C HIS A 105 4.45 7.78 15.33
N ASP A 106 5.15 6.74 14.86
CA ASP A 106 5.83 5.80 15.75
C ASP A 106 6.92 6.49 16.60
N GLN A 107 7.64 7.45 16.03
CA GLN A 107 8.61 8.25 16.75
C GLN A 107 7.96 9.15 17.81
N GLU A 108 6.81 9.76 17.49
CA GLU A 108 6.04 10.55 18.44
C GLU A 108 5.55 9.69 19.61
N MET A 109 4.96 8.52 19.33
CA MET A 109 4.49 7.61 20.37
C MET A 109 5.62 7.10 21.27
N LYS A 110 6.80 6.81 20.69
CA LYS A 110 8.00 6.44 21.47
C LYS A 110 8.44 7.56 22.41
N ARG A 111 8.45 8.80 21.93
CA ARG A 111 8.82 9.97 22.74
C ARG A 111 7.82 10.21 23.88
N GLN A 112 6.53 10.10 23.60
CA GLN A 112 5.47 10.23 24.62
C GLN A 112 5.63 9.16 25.70
N LYS A 113 5.78 7.89 25.31
CA LYS A 113 5.99 6.78 26.25
C LYS A 113 7.25 6.94 27.10
N LEU A 114 8.34 7.43 26.51
CA LEU A 114 9.57 7.70 27.26
C LEU A 114 9.36 8.81 28.28
N ALA A 115 8.70 9.89 27.90
CA ALA A 115 8.41 11.01 28.80
C ALA A 115 7.49 10.58 29.96
N GLU A 116 6.47 9.77 29.67
CA GLU A 116 5.59 9.17 30.70
C GLU A 116 6.39 8.29 31.66
N SER A 117 7.21 7.37 31.15
CA SER A 117 8.05 6.50 31.99
C SER A 117 9.05 7.30 32.85
N GLN A 118 9.63 8.38 32.32
CA GLN A 118 10.51 9.26 33.08
C GLN A 118 9.76 10.01 34.19
N ALA A 119 8.56 10.50 33.89
CA ALA A 119 7.71 11.16 34.88
C ALA A 119 7.29 10.19 36.00
N GLU A 120 6.87 8.97 35.64
CA GLU A 120 6.54 7.91 36.60
C GLU A 120 7.74 7.56 37.49
N GLN A 121 8.93 7.38 36.90
CA GLN A 121 10.14 7.09 37.65
C GLN A 121 10.48 8.20 38.64
N ALA A 122 10.39 9.47 38.23
CA ALA A 122 10.66 10.60 39.11
C ALA A 122 9.72 10.63 40.32
N VAL A 123 8.43 10.29 40.12
CA VAL A 123 7.45 10.17 41.21
C VAL A 123 7.81 9.02 42.15
N PHE A 124 8.20 7.85 41.63
CA PHE A 124 8.61 6.73 42.46
C PHE A 124 9.88 7.02 43.27
N ASP A 125 10.85 7.70 42.67
CA ASP A 125 12.09 8.10 43.34
C ASP A 125 11.80 9.09 44.49
N GLU A 126 10.92 10.07 44.26
CA GLU A 126 10.50 11.02 45.31
C GLU A 126 9.81 10.30 46.47
N LEU A 127 8.88 9.39 46.19
CA LEU A 127 8.23 8.58 47.23
C LEU A 127 9.22 7.71 48.01
N GLY A 128 10.23 7.15 47.33
CA GLY A 128 11.30 6.38 47.95
C GLY A 128 12.13 7.21 48.93
N ILE A 129 12.51 8.42 48.55
CA ILE A 129 13.23 9.37 49.42
C ILE A 129 12.38 9.73 50.64
N GLN A 130 11.10 10.06 50.43
CA GLN A 130 10.18 10.41 51.53
C GLN A 130 9.96 9.24 52.51
N ASP A 131 9.88 8.00 52.01
CA ASP A 131 9.75 6.81 52.85
C ASP A 131 11.01 6.54 53.67
N HIS A 132 12.19 6.66 53.04
CA HIS A 132 13.47 6.52 53.73
C HIS A 132 13.66 7.57 54.82
N ALA A 133 13.42 8.85 54.50
CA ALA A 133 13.54 9.95 55.45
C ALA A 133 12.59 9.77 56.66
N ARG A 134 11.36 9.28 56.44
CA ARG A 134 10.44 8.95 57.54
C ARG A 134 10.99 7.84 58.43
N LYS A 135 11.54 6.76 57.86
CA LYS A 135 12.13 5.65 58.62
C LYS A 135 13.32 6.11 59.46
N GLU A 136 14.18 6.96 58.91
CA GLU A 136 15.32 7.55 59.65
C GLU A 136 14.86 8.44 60.80
N ALA A 137 13.84 9.27 60.59
CA ALA A 137 13.30 10.13 61.64
C ALA A 137 12.70 9.30 62.81
N VAL A 138 11.99 8.21 62.50
CA VAL A 138 11.44 7.29 63.51
C VAL A 138 12.56 6.62 64.30
N THR A 139 13.56 6.06 63.63
CA THR A 139 14.70 5.41 64.30
C THR A 139 15.48 6.40 65.15
N ALA A 140 15.77 7.61 64.65
CA ALA A 140 16.44 8.66 65.42
C ALA A 140 15.67 9.05 66.70
N SER A 141 14.34 9.15 66.61
CA SER A 141 13.46 9.39 67.77
C SER A 141 13.51 8.25 68.79
N GLU A 142 13.53 6.99 68.34
CA GLU A 142 13.67 5.83 69.22
C GLU A 142 15.02 5.80 69.95
N TYR A 143 16.11 6.17 69.27
CA TYR A 143 17.43 6.27 69.90
C TYR A 143 17.49 7.38 70.97
N LEU A 144 16.80 8.50 70.76
CA LEU A 144 16.71 9.58 71.75
C LEU A 144 15.90 9.17 72.97
N ASN A 145 14.80 8.43 72.79
CA ASN A 145 13.96 7.96 73.90
C ASN A 145 14.62 6.86 74.75
N ARG A 146 15.50 6.03 74.19
CA ARG A 146 16.26 5.02 74.96
C ARG A 146 17.43 5.59 75.76
N ARG A 147 17.80 6.86 75.53
CA ARG A 147 18.96 7.53 76.16
C ARG A 147 18.60 8.38 77.39
N ARG A 148 17.32 8.46 77.74
CA ARG A 148 16.79 9.06 78.97
C ARG A 148 16.41 7.96 79.95
#